data_AF-A0AAV6N5V9-F1
#
_entry.id   AF-A0AAV6N5V9-F1
#
_cell.length_a   1.000
_cell.length_b   1.000
_cell.length_c   1.000
_cell.angle_alpha   90.00
_cell.angle_beta   90.00
_cell.angle_gamma   90.00
#
_symmetry.space_group_name_H-M   'P 1'
#
loop_
_entity.id
_entity.type
_entity.pdbx_description
1 polymer ?
#
loop_
_entity_poly.entity_id
_entity_poly.type
_entity_poly.pdbx_seq_one_letter_code
_entity_poly.pdbx_strand_id
1 'polypeptide(L)'
;MKASLIFFLLACTSVYAMSDEDVTELQIDVTSRPSSCDIETRKGDKIKVHYRGMFADGTVFDSSFERGVPFEFQLGAGKVIKGWDQGLLGMCVGEKRKLTIPSKLGYGPHGVPPTIPGGVTLVFDTELVAINGKPSSGGNSVKEESDDL
;
A
#
# COMPACT_ATOMS: atom_id res chain seq x y z
N MET A 1 -45.40 -47.05 3.35
CA MET A 1 -45.70 -45.61 3.48
C MET A 1 -44.68 -44.98 4.42
N LYS A 2 -43.98 -43.93 3.94
CA LYS A 2 -43.31 -42.85 4.71
C LYS A 2 -42.04 -43.24 5.49
N ALA A 3 -40.94 -42.49 5.47
CA ALA A 3 -40.54 -41.32 4.71
C ALA A 3 -39.00 -41.20 4.83
N SER A 4 -38.31 -40.92 3.73
CA SER A 4 -36.93 -40.45 3.72
C SER A 4 -36.84 -39.10 4.41
N LEU A 5 -35.92 -38.94 5.37
CA LEU A 5 -35.44 -37.63 5.79
C LEU A 5 -33.98 -37.48 5.34
N ILE A 6 -33.80 -36.78 4.22
CA ILE A 6 -32.52 -36.22 3.81
C ILE A 6 -32.36 -34.92 4.59
N PHE A 7 -31.41 -34.90 5.52
CA PHE A 7 -31.03 -33.71 6.25
C PHE A 7 -30.17 -32.83 5.32
N PHE A 8 -30.79 -31.84 4.69
CA PHE A 8 -30.12 -30.83 3.88
C PHE A 8 -29.38 -29.87 4.83
N LEU A 9 -28.17 -30.23 5.24
CA LEU A 9 -27.26 -29.33 5.94
C LEU A 9 -26.54 -28.48 4.89
N LEU A 10 -27.28 -27.53 4.30
CA LEU A 10 -26.69 -26.43 3.55
C LEU A 10 -26.06 -25.49 4.58
N ALA A 11 -24.85 -25.81 5.03
CA ALA A 11 -23.98 -24.82 5.62
C ALA A 11 -23.63 -23.84 4.50
N CYS A 12 -24.47 -22.82 4.31
CA CYS A 12 -24.05 -21.58 3.68
C CYS A 12 -22.92 -21.03 4.56
N THR A 13 -21.70 -21.46 4.28
CA THR A 13 -20.50 -20.74 4.68
C THR A 13 -20.61 -19.41 3.95
N SER A 14 -21.25 -18.45 4.61
CA SER A 14 -21.29 -17.08 4.15
C SER A 14 -19.84 -16.67 3.98
N VAL A 15 -19.36 -16.63 2.74
CA VAL A 15 -18.25 -15.80 2.35
C VAL A 15 -18.67 -14.41 2.80
N TYR A 16 -18.07 -13.91 3.88
CA TYR A 16 -18.20 -12.51 4.25
C TYR A 16 -17.53 -11.74 3.13
N ALA A 17 -18.31 -11.37 2.12
CA ALA A 17 -17.93 -10.33 1.19
C ALA A 17 -17.76 -9.07 2.04
N MET A 18 -16.51 -8.64 2.23
CA MET A 18 -16.22 -7.31 2.75
C MET A 18 -16.82 -6.33 1.73
N SER A 19 -17.97 -5.76 2.04
CA SER A 19 -18.63 -4.77 1.20
C SER A 19 -17.82 -3.47 1.21
N ASP A 20 -17.53 -2.93 0.03
CA ASP A 20 -16.85 -1.65 -0.28
C ASP A 20 -17.68 -0.41 0.15
N GLU A 21 -18.45 -0.52 1.24
CA GLU A 21 -19.34 0.55 1.69
C GLU A 21 -18.55 1.59 2.50
N ASP A 22 -18.24 2.68 1.79
CA ASP A 22 -17.99 4.07 2.22
C ASP A 22 -16.67 4.40 2.93
N VAL A 23 -15.54 3.95 2.37
CA VAL A 23 -14.26 4.64 2.62
C VAL A 23 -14.37 6.02 1.97
N THR A 24 -14.73 7.03 2.77
CA THR A 24 -14.86 8.41 2.31
C THR A 24 -13.55 9.18 2.42
N GLU A 25 -12.72 8.83 3.39
CA GLU A 25 -11.48 9.52 3.71
C GLU A 25 -10.28 8.57 3.66
N LEU A 26 -9.09 9.15 3.54
CA LEU A 26 -7.85 8.38 3.60
C LEU A 26 -7.70 7.73 4.98
N GLN A 27 -7.56 6.41 5.02
CA GLN A 27 -7.23 5.68 6.24
C GLN A 27 -5.75 5.28 6.21
N ILE A 28 -5.06 5.49 7.33
CA ILE A 28 -3.62 5.24 7.48
C ILE A 28 -3.45 4.33 8.69
N ASP A 29 -3.16 3.06 8.45
CA ASP A 29 -2.88 2.08 9.50
C ASP A 29 -1.37 1.81 9.56
N VAL A 30 -0.70 2.18 10.65
CA VAL A 30 0.71 1.83 10.87
C VAL A 30 0.79 0.38 11.31
N THR A 31 1.25 -0.50 10.43
CA THR A 31 1.30 -1.95 10.67
C THR A 31 2.61 -2.40 11.32
N SER A 32 3.69 -1.64 11.12
CA SER A 32 4.97 -1.84 11.79
C SER A 32 5.74 -0.54 11.85
N ARG A 33 6.31 -0.20 13.01
CA ARG A 33 7.18 0.97 13.18
C ARG A 33 8.51 0.51 13.77
N PRO A 34 9.65 0.94 13.22
CA PRO A 34 10.96 0.62 13.80
C PRO A 34 11.09 1.19 15.21
N SER A 35 11.94 0.56 16.04
CA SER A 35 12.18 0.99 17.42
C SER A 35 12.91 2.32 17.53
N SER A 36 13.69 2.70 16.52
CA SER A 36 14.30 4.02 16.36
C SER A 36 13.73 4.74 15.15
N CYS A 37 13.64 6.06 15.26
CA CYS A 37 13.14 6.92 14.20
C CYS A 37 13.90 8.25 14.22
N ASP A 38 15.08 8.25 13.63
CA ASP A 38 15.97 9.40 13.64
C ASP A 38 15.54 10.47 12.62
N ILE A 39 14.91 10.02 11.52
CA ILE A 39 14.42 10.87 10.43
C ILE A 39 13.03 10.39 10.04
N GLU A 40 12.11 11.33 9.92
CA GLU A 40 10.76 11.12 9.41
C GLU A 40 10.58 11.82 8.06
N THR A 41 9.76 11.23 7.19
CA THR A 41 9.42 11.83 5.89
C THR A 41 8.69 13.17 6.06
N ARG A 42 9.08 14.13 5.24
CA ARG A 42 8.46 15.46 5.15
C ARG A 42 8.19 15.79 3.70
N LYS A 43 7.29 16.77 3.49
CA LYS A 43 7.01 17.31 2.16
C LYS A 43 8.31 17.81 1.51
N GLY A 44 8.55 17.39 0.28
CA GLY A 44 9.73 17.74 -0.51
C GLY A 44 10.85 16.69 -0.46
N ASP A 45 10.81 15.73 0.48
CA ASP A 45 11.76 14.63 0.52
C ASP A 45 11.62 13.75 -0.72
N LYS A 46 12.77 13.26 -1.20
CA LYS A 46 12.83 12.16 -2.15
C LYS A 46 12.79 10.86 -1.37
N ILE A 47 11.75 10.06 -1.54
CA ILE A 47 11.57 8.82 -0.78
C ILE A 47 11.60 7.61 -1.71
N LYS A 48 12.06 6.47 -1.17
CA LYS A 48 11.94 5.16 -1.82
C LYS A 48 10.97 4.31 -1.02
N VAL A 49 9.94 3.77 -1.65
CA VAL A 49 8.91 2.97 -1.00
C VAL A 49 8.72 1.66 -1.76
N HIS A 50 8.73 0.56 -1.03
CA HIS A 50 8.14 -0.68 -1.51
C HIS A 50 6.64 -0.68 -1.24
N TYR A 51 5.86 -1.18 -2.18
CA TYR A 51 4.41 -1.29 -2.08
C TYR A 51 3.85 -2.52 -2.80
N ARG A 52 2.64 -2.89 -2.38
CA ARG A 52 1.69 -3.76 -3.08
C ARG A 52 0.33 -3.06 -3.13
N GLY A 53 -0.16 -2.80 -4.34
CA GLY A 53 -1.46 -2.18 -4.60
C GLY A 53 -2.52 -3.21 -4.96
N MET A 54 -3.65 -3.15 -4.26
CA MET A 54 -4.76 -4.09 -4.36
C MET A 54 -6.10 -3.36 -4.44
N PHE A 55 -7.10 -4.00 -5.05
CA PHE A 55 -8.50 -3.61 -4.87
C PHE A 55 -9.03 -4.07 -3.51
N ALA A 56 -10.23 -3.62 -3.13
CA ALA A 56 -10.86 -3.96 -1.85
C ALA A 56 -11.08 -5.48 -1.65
N ASP A 57 -11.21 -6.24 -2.74
CA ASP A 57 -11.33 -7.70 -2.75
C ASP A 57 -9.99 -8.44 -2.55
N GLY A 58 -8.87 -7.71 -2.47
CA GLY A 58 -7.52 -8.24 -2.35
C GLY A 58 -6.82 -8.57 -3.67
N THR A 59 -7.48 -8.37 -4.81
CA THR A 59 -6.86 -8.57 -6.13
C THR A 59 -5.73 -7.56 -6.33
N VAL A 60 -4.51 -8.05 -6.50
CA VAL A 60 -3.31 -7.23 -6.75
C VAL A 60 -3.34 -6.70 -8.18
N PHE A 61 -3.18 -5.40 -8.36
CA PHE A 61 -3.03 -4.78 -9.68
C PHE A 61 -1.59 -4.29 -9.95
N ASP A 62 -0.79 -4.08 -8.90
CA ASP A 62 0.60 -3.64 -9.04
C ASP A 62 1.43 -3.95 -7.77
N SER A 63 2.70 -4.31 -7.93
CA SER A 63 3.59 -4.69 -6.83
C SER A 63 5.06 -4.40 -7.15
N SER A 64 5.68 -3.52 -6.36
CA SER A 64 7.13 -3.29 -6.45
C SER A 64 7.96 -4.45 -5.88
N PHE A 65 7.40 -5.24 -4.97
CA PHE A 65 8.07 -6.40 -4.39
C PHE A 65 8.33 -7.46 -5.46
N GLU A 66 7.40 -7.65 -6.39
CA GLU A 66 7.55 -8.59 -7.51
C GLU A 66 8.59 -8.13 -8.53
N ARG A 67 8.75 -6.81 -8.69
CA ARG A 67 9.80 -6.22 -9.53
C ARG A 67 11.17 -6.18 -8.85
N GLY A 68 11.24 -6.33 -7.54
CA GLY A 68 12.46 -6.23 -6.75
C GLY A 68 13.08 -4.82 -6.64
N VAL A 69 12.39 -3.78 -7.13
CA VAL A 69 12.89 -2.40 -7.14
C VAL A 69 11.86 -1.46 -6.49
N PRO A 70 12.22 -0.73 -5.41
CA PRO A 70 11.35 0.28 -4.80
C PRO A 70 11.01 1.39 -5.78
N PHE A 71 9.85 2.02 -5.57
CA PHE A 71 9.46 3.20 -6.33
C PHE A 71 10.01 4.47 -5.66
N GLU A 72 10.69 5.32 -6.44
CA GLU A 72 11.25 6.59 -5.98
C GLU A 72 10.44 7.77 -6.51
N PHE A 73 10.07 8.69 -5.61
CA PHE A 73 9.39 9.93 -5.99
C PHE A 73 9.61 11.03 -4.95
N GLN A 74 9.22 12.26 -5.29
CA GLN A 74 9.25 13.39 -4.36
C GLN A 74 7.90 13.51 -3.63
N LEU A 75 7.92 13.39 -2.30
CA LEU A 75 6.73 13.34 -1.46
C LEU A 75 6.04 14.70 -1.36
N GLY A 76 4.72 14.73 -1.59
CA GLY A 76 3.91 15.94 -1.47
C GLY A 76 4.08 16.91 -2.65
N ALA A 77 4.66 16.46 -3.75
CA ALA A 77 4.89 17.25 -4.97
C ALA A 77 3.75 17.13 -6.00
N GLY A 78 2.69 16.36 -5.72
CA GLY A 78 1.58 16.12 -6.65
C GLY A 78 1.98 15.25 -7.84
N LYS A 79 3.01 14.40 -7.68
CA LYS A 79 3.52 13.51 -8.74
C LYS A 79 2.98 12.09 -8.65
N VAL A 80 2.29 11.78 -7.56
CA VAL A 80 1.59 10.51 -7.31
C VAL A 80 0.14 10.81 -6.91
N ILE A 81 -0.67 9.77 -6.69
CA ILE A 81 -2.03 9.94 -6.19
C ILE A 81 -2.04 10.67 -4.83
N LYS A 82 -3.06 11.49 -4.58
CA LYS A 82 -3.13 12.35 -3.39
C LYS A 82 -3.05 11.55 -2.08
N GLY A 83 -3.62 10.34 -2.06
CA GLY A 83 -3.57 9.46 -0.90
C GLY A 83 -2.15 9.05 -0.51
N TRP A 84 -1.22 8.94 -1.47
CA TRP A 84 0.20 8.69 -1.17
C TRP A 84 0.90 9.94 -0.66
N ASP A 85 0.67 11.08 -1.32
CA ASP A 85 1.24 12.37 -0.91
C ASP A 85 0.86 12.76 0.53
N GLN A 86 -0.31 12.32 1.00
CA GLN A 86 -0.80 12.51 2.36
C GLN A 86 -0.41 11.36 3.30
N GLY A 87 -0.61 10.11 2.86
CA GLY A 87 -0.51 8.91 3.69
C GLY A 87 0.91 8.51 4.08
N LEU A 88 1.91 9.00 3.35
CA LEU A 88 3.32 8.65 3.54
C LEU A 88 4.13 9.74 4.27
N LEU A 89 3.49 10.79 4.77
CA LEU A 89 4.12 11.81 5.63
C LEU A 89 4.36 11.26 7.05
N GLY A 90 5.44 11.71 7.70
CA GLY A 90 5.78 11.32 9.07
C GLY A 90 6.13 9.83 9.24
N MET A 91 6.63 9.18 8.19
CA MET A 91 7.09 7.78 8.25
C MET A 91 8.56 7.72 8.63
N CYS A 92 8.90 6.75 9.48
CA CYS A 92 10.28 6.36 9.76
C CYS A 92 10.80 5.38 8.70
N VAL A 93 12.10 5.39 8.40
CA VAL A 93 12.67 4.40 7.47
C VAL A 93 12.56 3.00 8.06
N GLY A 94 11.96 2.06 7.32
CA GLY A 94 11.57 0.73 7.78
C GLY A 94 10.14 0.63 8.30
N GLU A 95 9.42 1.75 8.45
CA GLU A 95 8.00 1.75 8.82
C GLU A 95 7.15 1.17 7.69
N LYS A 96 6.14 0.39 8.09
CA LYS A 96 5.15 -0.21 7.20
C LYS A 96 3.77 0.35 7.51
N ARG A 97 3.03 0.67 6.46
CA ARG A 97 1.65 1.19 6.55
C ARG A 97 0.74 0.47 5.57
N LYS A 98 -0.51 0.27 5.99
CA LYS A 98 -1.63 -0.02 5.10
C LYS A 98 -2.41 1.27 4.87
N LEU A 99 -2.52 1.68 3.61
CA LEU A 99 -3.31 2.84 3.19
C LEU A 99 -4.58 2.34 2.52
N THR A 100 -5.74 2.78 2.99
CA THR A 100 -7.01 2.60 2.28
C THR A 100 -7.41 3.94 1.69
N ILE A 101 -7.40 4.04 0.37
CA ILE A 101 -7.46 5.29 -0.38
C ILE A 101 -8.78 5.35 -1.15
N PRO A 102 -9.68 6.29 -0.80
CA PRO A 102 -10.91 6.48 -1.55
C PRO A 102 -10.59 6.95 -2.96
N SER A 103 -11.45 6.62 -3.92
CA SER A 103 -11.24 6.96 -5.34
C SER A 103 -10.90 8.44 -5.57
N LYS A 104 -11.53 9.36 -4.81
CA LYS A 104 -11.28 10.82 -4.89
C LYS A 104 -9.84 11.25 -4.55
N LEU A 105 -9.11 10.41 -3.82
CA LEU A 105 -7.69 10.58 -3.47
C LEU A 105 -6.78 9.61 -4.24
N GLY A 106 -7.36 8.70 -5.03
CA GLY A 106 -6.70 7.78 -5.95
C GLY A 106 -6.80 8.26 -7.40
N TYR A 107 -7.33 7.40 -8.28
CA TYR A 107 -7.47 7.66 -9.72
C TYR A 107 -8.86 8.21 -10.13
N GLY A 108 -9.73 8.51 -9.16
CA GLY A 108 -11.02 9.15 -9.42
C GLY A 108 -11.99 8.31 -10.28
N PRO A 109 -13.04 8.94 -10.81
CA PRO A 109 -14.10 8.25 -11.56
C PRO A 109 -13.64 7.71 -12.91
N HIS A 110 -12.47 8.11 -13.41
CA HIS A 110 -11.94 7.65 -14.70
C HIS A 110 -10.99 6.45 -14.57
N GLY A 111 -10.35 6.28 -13.41
CA GLY A 111 -9.40 5.18 -13.19
C GLY A 111 -8.17 5.28 -14.11
N VAL A 112 -7.56 4.13 -14.38
CA VAL A 112 -6.49 3.94 -15.37
C VAL A 112 -6.81 2.68 -16.19
N PRO A 113 -7.76 2.75 -17.15
CA PRO A 113 -8.14 1.58 -17.94
C PRO A 113 -6.98 1.06 -18.81
N PRO A 114 -6.90 -0.27 -19.03
CA PRO A 114 -7.81 -1.31 -18.55
C PRO A 114 -7.50 -1.81 -17.13
N THR A 115 -6.40 -1.35 -16.52
CA THR A 115 -5.85 -1.94 -15.28
C THR A 115 -6.63 -1.56 -14.03
N ILE A 116 -6.98 -0.28 -13.88
CA ILE A 116 -7.67 0.24 -12.69
C ILE A 116 -9.02 0.82 -13.13
N PRO A 117 -10.15 0.20 -12.75
CA PRO A 117 -11.47 0.76 -13.04
C PRO A 117 -11.66 2.13 -12.37
N GLY A 118 -12.54 2.94 -12.93
CA GLY A 118 -12.93 4.21 -12.31
C GLY A 118 -13.75 4.00 -11.04
N GLY A 119 -13.62 4.92 -10.08
CA GLY A 119 -14.48 4.95 -8.88
C GLY A 119 -14.10 3.98 -7.75
N VAL A 120 -13.09 3.14 -7.94
CA VAL A 120 -12.73 2.10 -6.94
C VAL A 120 -11.89 2.65 -5.78
N THR A 121 -12.08 2.05 -4.60
CA THR A 121 -11.16 2.16 -3.46
C THR A 121 -9.89 1.37 -3.72
N LEU A 122 -8.74 1.92 -3.33
CA LEU A 122 -7.44 1.25 -3.44
C LEU A 122 -6.88 0.93 -2.06
N VAL A 123 -6.26 -0.22 -1.94
CA VAL A 123 -5.53 -0.63 -0.73
C VAL A 123 -4.06 -0.76 -1.07
N PHE A 124 -3.19 -0.14 -0.28
CA PHE A 124 -1.75 -0.25 -0.44
C PHE A 124 -1.09 -0.70 0.85
N ASP A 125 -0.37 -1.82 0.79
CA ASP A 125 0.64 -2.13 1.80
C ASP A 125 1.94 -1.47 1.36
N THR A 126 2.58 -0.72 2.25
CA THR A 126 3.76 0.10 1.96
C THR A 126 4.85 -0.12 3.00
N GLU A 127 6.10 0.05 2.58
CA GLU A 127 7.30 -0.01 3.41
C GLU A 127 8.28 1.09 2.97
N LEU A 128 8.63 2.00 3.88
CA LEU A 128 9.58 3.06 3.57
C LEU A 128 11.01 2.52 3.57
N VAL A 129 11.70 2.63 2.45
CA VAL A 129 13.05 2.08 2.25
C VAL A 129 14.14 3.12 2.48
N ALA A 130 13.91 4.38 2.05
CA ALA A 130 14.89 5.44 2.21
C ALA A 130 14.28 6.84 2.16
N ILE A 131 14.96 7.80 2.79
CA ILE A 131 14.69 9.25 2.71
C ILE A 131 15.96 9.95 2.22
N ASN A 132 15.86 10.68 1.12
CA ASN A 132 16.97 11.44 0.51
C ASN A 132 18.25 10.60 0.36
N GLY A 133 18.10 9.35 -0.08
CA GLY A 133 19.21 8.40 -0.26
C GLY A 133 19.69 7.69 1.01
N LYS A 134 19.15 8.00 2.18
CA LYS A 134 19.53 7.36 3.45
C LYS A 134 18.59 6.19 3.78
N PRO A 135 19.07 4.92 3.76
CA PRO A 135 18.28 3.76 4.16
C PRO A 135 18.17 3.64 5.69
N SER A 136 17.40 2.66 6.20
CA SER A 136 17.32 2.42 7.65
C SER A 136 18.69 1.97 8.17
N SER A 137 19.09 2.48 9.33
CA SER A 137 20.37 2.16 9.98
C SER A 137 20.47 0.71 10.49
N GLY A 138 19.46 -0.13 10.24
CA GLY A 138 19.31 -1.47 10.82
C GLY A 138 19.23 -2.63 9.82
N GLY A 139 19.53 -2.45 8.53
CA GLY A 139 19.34 -3.48 7.51
C GLY A 139 20.41 -3.52 6.42
N ASN A 140 21.49 -4.24 6.70
CA ASN A 140 22.53 -4.75 5.81
C ASN A 140 23.28 -3.74 4.90
N SER A 141 24.55 -3.55 5.25
CA SER A 141 25.62 -2.96 4.43
C SER A 141 25.74 -3.68 3.08
N VAL A 142 25.16 -3.12 2.04
CA VAL A 142 25.68 -3.31 0.69
C VAL A 142 26.94 -2.46 0.61
N LYS A 143 28.09 -3.13 0.50
CA LYS A 143 29.36 -2.49 0.19
C LYS A 143 29.18 -1.72 -1.11
N GLU A 144 29.28 -0.39 -1.04
CA GLU A 144 29.62 0.40 -2.23
C GLU A 144 31.05 0.00 -2.59
N GLU A 145 31.15 -0.83 -3.63
CA GLU A 145 32.41 -1.15 -4.28
C GLU A 145 32.89 0.12 -4.97
N SER A 146 33.97 0.67 -4.43
CA SER A 146 34.74 1.76 -5.01
C SER A 146 35.42 1.27 -6.28
N ASP A 147 34.82 1.53 -7.43
CA ASP A 147 35.53 1.55 -8.70
C ASP A 147 36.43 2.80 -8.73
N ASP A 148 37.61 2.70 -8.11
CA ASP A 148 38.73 3.61 -8.34
C ASP A 148 39.67 2.98 -9.38
N LEU A 149 40.03 3.83 -10.35
CA LEU A 149 40.89 3.60 -11.51
C LEU A 149 42.31 3.10 -11.16
#